data_AF-A0A7K7BD96-F1
#
_entry.id   AF-A0A7K7BD96-F1
#
_cell.length_a   1.000
_cell.length_b   1.000
_cell.length_c   1.000
_cell.angle_alpha   90.00
_cell.angle_beta   90.00
_cell.angle_gamma   90.00
#
_symmetry.space_group_name_H-M   'P 1'
#
loop_
_entity.id
_entity.type
_entity.pdbx_description
1 polymer ?
#
loop_
_entity_poly.entity_id
_entity_poly.type
_entity_poly.pdbx_seq_one_letter_code
_entity_poly.pdbx_strand_id
1 'polypeptide(L)'
;PEVCMRLDVGPSAAVRSPLAVQNGFLHMLVHSYTAELFMSSLTNLGPFLEDEVIPEVMPMEIEIVNTKITLKDDSPQVYPTSPGPVPITLAVDHVIVKRGDDGVFCLTGQQCQGAVLFLLGASLGQKALLCPRLQKAKREVMLKEVPELQRELQSMKIALAEANMDKARLLQEIRKYNPLFEL
;
A
#
# COMPACT_ATOMS: atom_id res chain seq x y z
N PRO A 1 -6.77 -9.97 -16.10
CA PRO A 1 -5.75 -11.02 -15.91
C PRO A 1 -5.73 -11.39 -14.42
N GLU A 2 -5.54 -12.67 -14.08
CA GLU A 2 -5.51 -13.11 -12.67
C GLU A 2 -4.27 -12.57 -11.92
N VAL A 3 -3.18 -12.36 -12.66
CA VAL A 3 -1.98 -11.69 -12.18
C VAL A 3 -1.61 -10.58 -13.16
N CYS A 4 -1.38 -9.37 -12.65
CA CYS A 4 -0.89 -8.22 -13.39
C CYS A 4 0.38 -7.71 -12.70
N MET A 5 1.43 -7.48 -13.47
CA MET A 5 2.68 -6.92 -12.96
C MET A 5 3.12 -5.77 -13.87
N ARG A 6 3.56 -4.68 -13.27
CA ARG A 6 4.06 -3.50 -13.95
C ARG A 6 5.29 -2.98 -13.21
N LEU A 7 6.36 -2.73 -13.96
CA LEU A 7 7.58 -2.10 -13.47
C LEU A 7 7.74 -0.77 -14.20
N ASP A 8 7.65 0.33 -13.48
CA ASP A 8 7.85 1.68 -14.01
C ASP A 8 9.25 2.17 -13.62
N VAL A 9 10.07 2.61 -14.58
CA VAL A 9 11.44 3.11 -14.34
C VAL A 9 11.65 4.40 -15.12
N GLY A 10 12.40 5.34 -14.54
CA GLY A 10 12.76 6.60 -15.18
C GLY A 10 11.91 7.81 -14.76
N PRO A 11 12.05 8.97 -15.43
CA PRO A 11 11.49 10.24 -14.95
C PRO A 11 9.97 10.23 -14.75
N SER A 12 9.24 9.49 -15.57
CA SER A 12 7.78 9.36 -15.46
C SER A 12 7.34 8.57 -14.21
N ALA A 13 8.22 7.76 -13.62
CA ALA A 13 7.94 6.99 -12.41
C ALA A 13 8.02 7.85 -11.14
N ALA A 14 8.55 9.07 -11.20
CA ALA A 14 8.62 10.02 -10.09
C ALA A 14 7.25 10.31 -9.45
N VAL A 15 6.17 10.16 -10.22
CA VAL A 15 4.78 10.31 -9.77
C VAL A 15 4.38 9.25 -8.73
N ARG A 16 5.01 8.07 -8.77
CA ARG A 16 4.74 6.96 -7.84
C ARG A 16 5.64 7.05 -6.60
N SER A 17 6.93 7.29 -6.82
CA SER A 17 7.92 7.51 -5.77
C SER A 17 9.13 8.27 -6.35
N PRO A 18 9.78 9.17 -5.58
CA PRO A 18 11.06 9.77 -5.94
C PRO A 18 12.16 8.75 -6.27
N LEU A 19 12.26 7.64 -5.53
CA LEU A 19 13.28 6.59 -5.76
C LEU A 19 13.01 5.76 -7.01
N ALA A 20 11.75 5.74 -7.48
CA ALA A 20 11.37 4.99 -8.67
C ALA A 20 12.03 5.49 -9.97
N VAL A 21 12.56 6.71 -9.98
CA VAL A 21 13.29 7.24 -11.14
C VAL A 21 14.55 6.41 -11.43
N GLN A 22 15.25 5.98 -10.38
CA GLN A 22 16.50 5.22 -10.49
C GLN A 22 16.27 3.72 -10.26
N ASN A 23 15.53 3.36 -9.20
CA ASN A 23 15.42 1.98 -8.74
C ASN A 23 14.18 1.27 -9.27
N GLY A 24 13.26 2.02 -9.88
CA GLY A 24 11.98 1.52 -10.37
C GLY A 24 10.89 1.42 -9.30
N PHE A 25 9.64 1.33 -9.76
CA PHE A 25 8.47 1.06 -8.93
C PHE A 25 7.79 -0.21 -9.42
N LEU A 26 7.72 -1.23 -8.55
CA LEU A 26 7.02 -2.47 -8.85
C LEU A 26 5.57 -2.40 -8.37
N HIS A 27 4.63 -2.54 -9.28
CA HIS A 27 3.22 -2.73 -8.98
C HIS A 27 2.76 -4.12 -9.38
N MET A 28 2.18 -4.87 -8.46
CA MET A 28 1.62 -6.19 -8.72
C MET A 28 0.20 -6.27 -8.20
N LEU A 29 -0.71 -6.82 -9.00
CA LEU A 29 -2.07 -7.13 -8.62
C LEU A 29 -2.34 -8.61 -8.87
N VAL A 30 -2.71 -9.33 -7.82
CA VAL A 30 -3.19 -10.71 -7.88
C VAL A 30 -4.67 -10.67 -7.54
N HIS A 31 -5.53 -11.16 -8.42
CA HIS A 31 -6.98 -11.08 -8.25
C HIS A 31 -7.66 -12.38 -8.63
N SER A 32 -8.48 -12.91 -7.73
CA SER A 32 -9.28 -14.14 -7.94
C SER A 32 -8.43 -15.33 -8.38
N TYR A 33 -7.21 -15.43 -7.83
CA TYR A 33 -6.22 -16.42 -8.24
C TYR A 33 -6.23 -17.63 -7.29
N THR A 34 -6.19 -18.84 -7.83
CA THR A 34 -6.03 -20.07 -7.05
C THR A 34 -4.76 -20.78 -7.49
N ALA A 35 -3.84 -21.03 -6.55
CA ALA A 35 -2.57 -21.67 -6.83
C ALA A 35 -2.27 -22.80 -5.86
N GLU A 36 -1.46 -23.74 -6.33
CA GLU A 36 -0.83 -24.75 -5.50
C GLU A 36 0.69 -24.53 -5.55
N LEU A 37 1.32 -24.47 -4.38
CA LEU A 37 2.76 -24.26 -4.26
C LEU A 37 3.38 -25.34 -3.38
N PHE A 38 4.55 -25.82 -3.75
CA PHE A 38 5.30 -26.75 -2.91
C PHE A 38 6.02 -26.02 -1.78
N MET A 39 6.06 -26.63 -0.59
CA MET A 39 6.79 -26.09 0.55
C MET A 39 8.26 -25.87 0.23
N SER A 40 8.88 -26.79 -0.53
CA SER A 40 10.25 -26.62 -1.02
C SER A 40 10.47 -25.33 -1.80
N SER A 41 9.48 -24.86 -2.57
CA SER A 41 9.60 -23.62 -3.35
C SER A 41 9.66 -22.39 -2.45
N LEU A 42 8.93 -22.38 -1.33
CA LEU A 42 8.99 -21.31 -0.34
C LEU A 42 10.29 -21.35 0.47
N THR A 43 10.73 -22.54 0.88
CA THR A 43 11.97 -22.68 1.68
C THR A 43 13.21 -22.35 0.86
N ASN A 44 13.22 -22.66 -0.44
CA ASN A 44 14.34 -22.38 -1.32
C ASN A 44 14.41 -20.90 -1.76
N LEU A 45 13.38 -20.10 -1.49
CA LEU A 45 13.43 -18.66 -1.74
C LEU A 45 14.28 -17.91 -0.68
N GLY A 46 14.39 -18.43 0.54
CA GLY A 46 15.17 -17.82 1.63
C GLY A 46 16.63 -17.54 1.23
N PRO A 47 17.39 -18.54 0.76
CA PRO A 47 18.77 -18.34 0.31
C PRO A 47 18.93 -17.34 -0.84
N PHE A 48 17.90 -17.14 -1.67
CA PHE A 48 17.92 -16.12 -2.73
C PHE A 48 17.78 -14.70 -2.17
N LEU A 49 17.09 -14.54 -1.03
CA LEU A 49 16.91 -13.26 -0.35
C LEU A 49 18.04 -12.96 0.65
N GLU A 50 18.75 -13.98 1.12
CA GLU A 50 19.90 -13.91 2.03
C GLU A 50 21.22 -13.72 1.27
N ASP A 51 21.26 -12.80 0.30
CA ASP A 51 22.50 -12.45 -0.39
C ASP A 51 23.41 -11.60 0.52
N GLU A 52 24.73 -11.70 0.35
CA GLU A 52 25.73 -10.89 1.07
C GLU A 52 25.67 -9.41 0.66
N VAL A 53 25.11 -9.14 -0.52
CA VAL A 53 24.89 -7.80 -1.05
C VAL A 53 23.55 -7.26 -0.57
N ILE A 54 23.57 -6.16 0.19
CA ILE A 54 22.35 -5.47 0.61
C ILE A 54 21.68 -4.87 -0.63
N PRO A 55 20.45 -5.30 -1.00
CA PRO A 55 19.78 -4.78 -2.18
C PRO A 55 19.36 -3.34 -1.97
N GLU A 56 19.49 -2.53 -3.02
CA GLU A 56 18.98 -1.16 -3.02
C GLU A 56 17.47 -1.14 -2.76
N VAL A 57 17.00 -0.06 -2.15
CA VAL A 57 15.57 0.09 -1.86
C VAL A 57 14.82 0.33 -3.17
N MET A 58 14.09 -0.68 -3.63
CA MET A 58 13.13 -0.58 -4.73
C MET A 58 11.71 -0.48 -4.14
N PRO A 59 11.04 0.68 -4.28
CA PRO A 59 9.64 0.84 -3.87
C PRO A 59 8.72 -0.14 -4.59
N MET A 60 7.73 -0.68 -3.87
CA MET A 60 6.77 -1.62 -4.46
C MET A 60 5.40 -1.58 -3.79
N GLU A 61 4.37 -1.96 -4.54
CA GLU A 61 3.00 -2.16 -4.08
C GLU A 61 2.45 -3.45 -4.67
N ILE A 62 2.19 -4.44 -3.80
CA ILE A 62 1.62 -5.74 -4.16
C ILE A 62 0.24 -5.82 -3.53
N GLU A 63 -0.78 -5.88 -4.36
CA GLU A 63 -2.17 -6.04 -3.96
C GLU A 63 -2.65 -7.46 -4.28
N ILE A 64 -3.17 -8.16 -3.27
CA ILE A 64 -3.66 -9.53 -3.36
C ILE A 64 -5.13 -9.52 -2.97
N VAL A 65 -6.00 -9.95 -3.87
CA VAL A 65 -7.46 -9.92 -3.72
C VAL A 65 -8.04 -11.29 -4.04
N ASN A 66 -8.91 -11.80 -3.18
CA ASN A 66 -9.67 -13.03 -3.36
C ASN A 66 -8.79 -14.21 -3.83
N THR A 67 -7.67 -14.43 -3.17
CA THR A 67 -6.65 -15.39 -3.61
C THR A 67 -6.59 -16.58 -2.66
N LYS A 68 -6.48 -17.79 -3.22
CA LYS A 68 -6.37 -19.04 -2.47
C LYS A 68 -5.08 -19.76 -2.83
N ILE A 69 -4.21 -19.98 -1.86
CA ILE A 69 -2.92 -20.65 -2.06
C ILE A 69 -2.90 -21.94 -1.24
N THR A 70 -2.77 -23.08 -1.90
CA THR A 70 -2.62 -24.39 -1.25
C THR A 70 -1.16 -24.76 -1.23
N LEU A 71 -0.59 -24.89 -0.04
CA LEU A 71 0.77 -25.34 0.19
C LEU A 71 0.80 -26.86 0.35
N LYS A 72 1.59 -27.53 -0.49
CA LYS A 72 1.80 -28.97 -0.46
C LYS A 72 3.21 -29.25 0.01
N ASP A 73 3.35 -30.11 1.01
CA ASP A 73 4.66 -30.58 1.44
C ASP A 73 5.11 -31.72 0.54
N ASP A 74 6.24 -31.50 -0.13
CA ASP A 74 6.89 -32.40 -1.08
C ASP A 74 8.14 -33.07 -0.49
N SER A 75 8.30 -33.02 0.84
CA SER A 75 9.39 -33.73 1.51
C SER A 75 9.28 -35.25 1.30
N PRO A 76 10.43 -35.94 1.19
CA PRO A 76 10.44 -37.38 1.04
C PRO A 76 9.78 -38.05 2.26
N GLN A 77 8.93 -39.04 2.00
CA GLN A 77 8.27 -39.77 3.07
C GLN A 77 9.29 -40.46 3.98
N VAL A 78 9.18 -40.22 5.27
CA VAL A 78 10.05 -40.86 6.28
C VAL A 78 9.76 -42.36 6.39
N TYR A 79 8.49 -42.76 6.19
CA TYR A 79 8.06 -44.16 6.20
C TYR A 79 7.07 -44.44 5.07
N PRO A 80 7.19 -45.58 4.36
CA PRO A 80 6.31 -45.94 3.23
C PRO A 80 4.81 -46.08 3.58
N THR A 81 4.49 -46.27 4.86
CA THR A 81 3.12 -46.46 5.36
C THR A 81 2.59 -45.23 6.11
N SER A 82 3.36 -44.15 6.21
CA SER A 82 2.89 -42.93 6.87
C SER A 82 1.81 -42.28 6.02
N PRO A 83 0.69 -41.81 6.62
CA PRO A 83 -0.15 -40.84 5.93
C PRO A 83 0.72 -39.65 5.54
N GLY A 84 0.63 -39.22 4.29
CA GLY A 84 1.40 -38.10 3.77
C GLY A 84 1.05 -36.78 4.48
N PRO A 85 1.88 -35.74 4.30
CA PRO A 85 1.65 -34.46 4.93
C PRO A 85 0.35 -33.79 4.42
N VAL A 86 -0.38 -33.16 5.33
CA VAL A 86 -1.67 -32.53 5.03
C VAL A 86 -1.44 -31.14 4.40
N PRO A 87 -2.03 -30.84 3.23
CA PRO A 87 -1.89 -29.54 2.60
C PRO A 87 -2.45 -28.40 3.45
N ILE A 88 -1.77 -27.25 3.43
CA ILE A 88 -2.19 -26.03 4.14
C ILE A 88 -2.82 -25.08 3.13
N THR A 89 -4.05 -24.61 3.39
CA THR A 89 -4.73 -23.67 2.49
C THR A 89 -4.78 -22.28 3.11
N LEU A 90 -4.19 -21.31 2.42
CA LEU A 90 -4.22 -19.89 2.75
C LEU A 90 -5.30 -19.21 1.90
N ALA A 91 -6.33 -18.68 2.55
CA ALA A 91 -7.35 -17.86 1.90
C ALA A 91 -7.09 -16.38 2.23
N VAL A 92 -6.82 -15.58 1.20
CA VAL A 92 -6.48 -14.16 1.30
C VAL A 92 -7.60 -13.35 0.66
N ASP A 93 -8.37 -12.64 1.48
CA ASP A 93 -9.48 -11.80 0.99
C ASP A 93 -8.96 -10.51 0.35
N HIS A 94 -8.27 -9.66 1.11
CA HIS A 94 -7.62 -8.47 0.58
C HIS A 94 -6.43 -8.05 1.44
N VAL A 95 -5.23 -8.17 0.88
CA VAL A 95 -3.97 -7.77 1.51
C VAL A 95 -3.19 -6.88 0.55
N ILE A 96 -2.65 -5.78 1.06
CA ILE A 96 -1.76 -4.89 0.33
C ILE A 96 -0.42 -4.84 1.08
N VAL A 97 0.64 -5.19 0.37
CA VAL A 97 2.03 -5.10 0.84
C VAL A 97 2.70 -3.93 0.12
N LYS A 98 3.16 -2.94 0.88
CA LYS A 98 3.88 -1.77 0.35
C LYS A 98 5.30 -1.75 0.89
N ARG A 99 6.28 -1.43 0.03
CA ARG A 99 7.63 -1.04 0.46
C ARG A 99 7.82 0.43 0.12
N GLY A 100 8.02 1.24 1.15
CA GLY A 100 8.28 2.66 1.01
C GLY A 100 9.71 2.96 0.56
N ASP A 101 10.00 4.24 0.37
CA ASP A 101 11.34 4.72 0.01
C ASP A 101 12.36 4.58 1.15
N ASP A 102 11.87 4.42 2.38
CA ASP A 102 12.63 4.08 3.57
C ASP A 102 13.01 2.58 3.64
N GLY A 103 12.52 1.78 2.68
CA GLY A 103 12.77 0.35 2.60
C GLY A 103 11.89 -0.50 3.53
N VAL A 104 10.99 0.12 4.30
CA VAL A 104 10.13 -0.57 5.26
C VAL A 104 8.95 -1.21 4.56
N PHE A 105 8.69 -2.49 4.89
CA PHE A 105 7.51 -3.20 4.42
C PHE A 105 6.31 -2.94 5.35
N CYS A 106 5.25 -2.38 4.79
CA CYS A 106 3.96 -2.18 5.43
C CYS A 106 2.95 -3.19 4.87
N LEU A 107 2.39 -4.03 5.74
CA LEU A 107 1.31 -4.95 5.38
C LEU A 107 -0.01 -4.40 5.92
N THR A 108 -1.00 -4.28 5.04
CA THR A 108 -2.34 -3.80 5.39
C THR A 108 -3.39 -4.79 4.89
N GLY A 109 -4.30 -5.20 5.78
CA GLY A 109 -5.48 -5.97 5.41
C GLY A 109 -6.71 -5.07 5.38
N GLN A 110 -7.55 -5.21 4.36
CA GLN A 110 -8.86 -4.56 4.38
C GLN A 110 -9.78 -5.40 5.27
N GLN A 111 -10.37 -4.78 6.29
CA GLN A 111 -11.25 -5.52 7.21
C GLN A 111 -12.53 -5.94 6.45
N CYS A 112 -12.63 -7.23 6.15
CA CYS A 112 -13.89 -7.85 5.75
C CYS A 112 -14.82 -7.82 6.98
N GLN A 113 -16.00 -7.22 6.87
CA GLN A 113 -16.98 -7.13 7.97
C GLN A 113 -17.68 -8.46 8.29
N GLY A 114 -17.19 -9.60 7.79
CA GLY A 114 -17.79 -10.91 7.99
C GLY A 114 -16.74 -11.99 8.25
N ALA A 115 -16.98 -12.76 9.31
CA ALA A 115 -16.28 -13.98 9.71
C ALA A 115 -14.90 -13.83 10.39
N VAL A 116 -14.92 -13.48 11.69
CA VAL A 116 -13.97 -14.06 12.65
C VAL A 116 -14.76 -15.05 13.50
N LEU A 117 -14.75 -16.32 13.12
CA LEU A 117 -15.22 -17.40 13.98
C LEU A 117 -14.34 -18.64 13.80
N PHE A 118 -13.65 -19.00 14.90
CA PHE A 118 -12.81 -20.19 15.15
C PHE A 118 -11.49 -20.25 14.35
N LEU A 119 -10.31 -20.44 14.96
CA LEU A 119 -9.96 -21.47 15.95
C LEU A 119 -8.80 -20.98 16.84
N LEU A 120 -9.03 -20.82 18.15
CA LEU A 120 -7.99 -20.91 19.18
C LEU A 120 -8.66 -21.43 20.46
N GLY A 121 -9.07 -22.71 20.41
CA GLY A 121 -9.41 -23.48 21.60
C GLY A 121 -8.16 -24.16 22.11
N ALA A 122 -7.57 -23.62 23.19
CA ALA A 122 -7.02 -24.35 24.35
C ALA A 122 -6.01 -23.50 25.13
N SER A 123 -6.45 -23.03 26.30
CA SER A 123 -5.71 -22.82 27.55
C SER A 123 -4.31 -22.19 27.52
N LEU A 124 -4.23 -20.91 27.94
CA LEU A 124 -3.55 -20.48 29.18
C LEU A 124 -3.59 -18.95 29.30
N GLY A 125 -4.03 -18.46 30.46
CA GLY A 125 -3.65 -17.15 31.00
C GLY A 125 -4.28 -15.91 30.36
N GLN A 126 -5.19 -15.29 31.11
CA GLN A 126 -5.74 -13.96 30.84
C GLN A 126 -4.64 -12.93 30.46
N LYS A 127 -4.76 -12.38 29.26
CA LYS A 127 -4.75 -10.93 28.96
C LYS A 127 -5.29 -10.76 27.55
N ALA A 128 -6.62 -10.68 27.47
CA ALA A 128 -7.26 -10.11 26.29
C ALA A 128 -6.74 -8.66 26.17
N LEU A 129 -5.85 -8.42 25.22
CA LEU A 129 -5.65 -7.08 24.65
C LEU A 129 -6.94 -6.75 23.90
N LEU A 130 -7.92 -6.31 24.67
CA LEU A 130 -9.00 -5.45 24.22
C LEU A 130 -8.32 -4.22 23.62
N CYS A 131 -8.25 -4.18 22.30
CA CYS A 131 -8.12 -2.92 21.57
C CYS A 131 -9.54 -2.49 21.19
N PRO A 132 -10.31 -1.81 22.06
CA PRO A 132 -11.45 -1.09 21.59
C PRO A 132 -10.94 0.14 20.84
N ARG A 133 -11.37 0.27 19.59
CA ARG A 133 -11.36 1.53 18.80
C ARG A 133 -10.00 2.03 18.29
N LEU A 134 -9.65 1.61 17.08
CA LEU A 134 -8.85 2.47 16.16
C LEU A 134 -9.38 2.46 14.72
N GLN A 135 -10.70 2.30 14.53
CA GLN A 135 -11.33 2.35 13.19
C GLN A 135 -12.49 3.35 13.06
N LYS A 136 -12.97 3.95 14.16
CA LYS A 136 -13.86 5.13 14.08
C LYS A 136 -13.10 6.44 13.88
N ALA A 137 -11.86 6.54 14.39
CA ALA A 137 -11.07 7.77 14.26
C ALA A 137 -10.73 8.08 12.80
N LYS A 138 -10.32 7.10 11.97
CA LYS A 138 -9.87 7.41 10.60
C LYS A 138 -11.01 7.73 9.61
N ARG A 139 -12.22 7.17 9.82
CA ARG A 139 -13.40 7.46 8.97
C ARG A 139 -14.15 8.72 9.42
N GLU A 140 -14.24 9.01 10.72
CA GLU A 140 -14.84 10.28 11.19
C GLU A 140 -13.92 11.49 11.00
N VAL A 141 -12.60 11.31 11.09
CA VAL A 141 -11.62 12.39 10.82
C VAL A 141 -11.59 12.70 9.32
N MET A 142 -11.54 11.70 8.43
CA MET A 142 -11.49 11.95 6.98
C MET A 142 -12.81 12.51 6.40
N LEU A 143 -13.97 12.19 6.98
CA LEU A 143 -15.26 12.77 6.56
C LEU A 143 -15.48 14.21 7.06
N LYS A 144 -14.80 14.63 8.15
CA LYS A 144 -14.84 16.02 8.64
C LYS A 144 -13.78 16.90 7.98
N GLU A 145 -12.62 16.33 7.62
CA GLU A 145 -11.54 17.07 6.97
C GLU A 145 -11.87 17.46 5.53
N VAL A 146 -12.58 16.61 4.76
CA VAL A 146 -12.96 16.93 3.37
C VAL A 146 -13.81 18.21 3.26
N PRO A 147 -14.89 18.42 4.04
CA PRO A 147 -15.67 19.65 3.96
C PRO A 147 -14.91 20.87 4.54
N GLU A 148 -14.02 20.69 5.50
CA GLU A 148 -13.19 21.76 6.05
C GLU A 148 -12.13 22.24 5.04
N LEU A 149 -11.40 21.30 4.42
CA LEU A 149 -10.44 21.58 3.36
C LEU A 149 -11.12 22.23 2.14
N GLN A 150 -12.33 21.79 1.78
CA GLN A 150 -13.07 22.40 0.69
C GLN A 150 -13.48 23.85 0.99
N ARG A 151 -13.82 24.16 2.25
CA ARG A 151 -14.09 25.54 2.70
C ARG A 151 -12.82 26.39 2.68
N GLU A 152 -11.71 25.85 3.16
CA GLU A 152 -10.42 26.56 3.16
C GLU A 152 -9.94 26.86 1.74
N LEU A 153 -10.10 25.91 0.81
CA LEU A 153 -9.77 26.08 -0.61
C LEU A 153 -10.64 27.17 -1.25
N GLN A 154 -11.95 27.22 -0.94
CA GLN A 154 -12.81 28.30 -1.40
C GLN A 154 -12.40 29.65 -0.84
N SER A 155 -12.05 29.72 0.45
CA SER A 155 -11.54 30.94 1.09
C SER A 155 -10.25 31.44 0.42
N MET A 156 -9.27 30.56 0.21
CA MET A 156 -8.02 30.91 -0.48
C MET A 156 -8.25 31.35 -1.93
N LYS A 157 -9.20 30.74 -2.65
CA LYS A 157 -9.54 31.15 -4.02
C LYS A 157 -10.09 32.57 -4.07
N ILE A 158 -10.95 32.94 -3.11
CA ILE A 158 -11.51 34.29 -3.03
C ILE A 158 -10.40 35.29 -2.69
N ALA A 159 -9.61 35.02 -1.65
CA ALA A 159 -8.49 35.88 -1.27
C ALA A 159 -7.47 36.07 -2.40
N LEU A 160 -7.19 35.02 -3.18
CA LEU A 160 -6.33 35.10 -4.35
C LEU A 160 -6.95 35.96 -5.46
N ALA A 161 -8.26 35.86 -5.69
CA ALA A 161 -8.95 36.71 -6.66
C ALA A 161 -8.90 38.19 -6.24
N GLU A 162 -9.13 38.49 -4.96
CA GLU A 162 -9.03 39.84 -4.40
C GLU A 162 -7.60 40.39 -4.53
N ALA A 163 -6.58 39.61 -4.14
CA ALA A 163 -5.18 40.01 -4.28
C ALA A 163 -4.78 40.26 -5.75
N ASN A 164 -5.31 39.47 -6.69
CA ASN A 164 -5.08 39.68 -8.12
C ASN A 164 -5.76 40.97 -8.63
N MET A 165 -6.96 41.28 -8.13
CA MET A 165 -7.63 42.54 -8.46
C MET A 165 -6.88 43.75 -7.90
N ASP A 166 -6.42 43.68 -6.65
CA ASP A 166 -5.62 44.73 -6.03
C ASP A 166 -4.28 44.92 -6.75
N LYS A 167 -3.62 43.82 -7.11
CA LYS A 167 -2.42 43.85 -7.95
C LYS A 167 -2.68 44.57 -9.29
N ALA A 168 -3.78 44.25 -9.97
CA ALA A 168 -4.12 44.90 -11.24
C ALA A 168 -4.39 46.40 -11.06
N ARG A 169 -5.08 46.78 -9.97
CA ARG A 169 -5.34 48.18 -9.62
C ARG A 169 -4.04 48.95 -9.33
N LEU A 170 -3.14 48.37 -8.53
CA LEU A 170 -1.84 48.98 -8.24
C LEU A 170 -1.00 49.14 -9.50
N LEU A 171 -1.01 48.14 -10.39
CA LEU A 171 -0.36 48.24 -11.69
C LEU A 171 -0.93 49.36 -12.56
N GLN A 172 -2.25 49.58 -12.53
CA GLN A 172 -2.86 50.71 -13.23
C GLN A 172 -2.41 52.04 -12.65
N GLU A 173 -2.37 52.20 -11.31
CA GLU A 173 -1.88 53.42 -10.67
C GLU A 173 -0.41 53.68 -10.99
N ILE A 174 0.45 52.65 -10.93
CA ILE A 174 1.88 52.78 -11.29
C ILE A 174 2.03 53.20 -12.76
N ARG A 175 1.24 52.61 -13.66
CA ARG A 175 1.26 52.96 -15.09
C ARG A 175 0.82 54.40 -15.38
N LYS A 176 0.05 55.04 -14.50
CA LYS A 176 -0.24 56.49 -14.64
C LYS A 176 1.01 57.35 -14.51
N TYR A 177 1.95 56.94 -13.64
CA TYR A 177 3.20 57.67 -13.40
C TYR A 177 4.36 57.16 -14.25
N ASN A 178 4.36 55.89 -14.64
CA ASN A 178 5.35 55.27 -15.52
C ASN A 178 4.67 54.32 -16.52
N PRO A 179 4.30 54.79 -17.73
CA PRO A 179 3.48 54.03 -18.68
C PRO A 179 4.18 52.81 -19.29
N LEU A 180 5.50 52.69 -19.17
CA LEU A 180 6.30 51.56 -19.65
C LEU A 180 6.61 50.53 -18.54
N PHE A 181 5.98 50.65 -17.38
CA PHE A 181 6.22 49.74 -16.26
C PHE A 181 5.63 48.34 -16.54
N GLU A 182 6.52 47.35 -16.57
CA GLU A 182 6.23 45.91 -16.61
C GLU A 182 6.68 45.25 -15.29
N LEU A 183 5.98 44.20 -14.89
CA LEU A 183 6.17 43.50 -13.60
C LEU A 183 7.08 42.29 -13.76
#